data_AF-A0A6B3CLW0-F1
#
_entry.id   AF-A0A6B3CLW0-F1
#
_cell.length_a   1.000
_cell.length_b   1.000
_cell.length_c   1.000
_cell.angle_alpha   90.00
_cell.angle_beta   90.00
_cell.angle_gamma   90.00
#
_symmetry.space_group_name_H-M   'P 1'
#
loop_
_entity.id
_entity.type
_entity.pdbx_description
1 polymer ?
#
loop_
_entity_poly.entity_id
_entity_poly.type
_entity_poly.pdbx_seq_one_letter_code
_entity_poly.pdbx_strand_id
1 'polypeptide(L)'
;DPPDPAPPDQVIRAEVVAALLLGAHTANAPGDRPALRLTGARITGRLDLGFTDITAPVHLTDCRFDETPLLRAARTRELSLTGCALPGLVADTAQIDAGLTLTHCRLTGPLVLDRAQINGDLDL
;
A
#
# COMPACT_ATOMS: atom_id res chain seq x y z
N ASP A 1 10.59 31.26 13.86
CA ASP A 1 10.18 30.00 14.51
C ASP A 1 11.13 28.87 14.18
N PRO A 2 11.53 28.04 15.16
CA PRO A 2 11.96 26.68 14.85
C PRO A 2 10.76 25.89 14.31
N PRO A 3 10.96 24.95 13.37
CA PRO A 3 9.88 24.07 12.93
C PRO A 3 9.34 23.26 14.12
N ASP A 4 8.02 23.12 14.19
CA ASP A 4 7.37 22.24 15.17
C ASP A 4 8.00 20.83 15.13
N PRO A 5 8.15 20.16 16.28
CA PRO A 5 8.62 18.78 16.29
C PRO A 5 7.66 17.93 15.45
N ALA A 6 8.21 17.19 14.49
CA ALA A 6 7.43 16.29 13.65
C ALA A 6 6.57 15.38 14.57
N PRO A 7 5.26 15.21 14.28
CA PRO A 7 4.44 14.31 15.06
C PRO A 7 5.10 12.92 15.08
N PRO A 8 5.00 12.18 16.20
CA PRO A 8 5.61 10.86 16.29
C PRO A 8 5.09 9.98 15.16
N ASP A 9 5.99 9.29 14.45
CA ASP A 9 5.65 8.29 13.43
C ASP A 9 4.52 7.41 13.98
N GLN A 10 3.34 7.46 13.36
CA GLN A 10 2.23 6.62 13.80
C GLN A 10 2.58 5.17 13.45
N VAL A 11 2.92 4.38 14.46
CA VAL A 11 3.27 2.97 14.27
C VAL A 11 2.02 2.15 14.02
N ILE A 12 1.93 1.52 12.85
CA ILE A 12 0.84 0.63 12.45
C ILE A 12 1.41 -0.74 12.14
N ARG A 13 0.82 -1.79 12.71
CA ARG A 13 1.23 -3.17 12.40
C ARG A 13 0.70 -3.57 11.04
N ALA A 14 1.54 -4.20 10.23
CA ALA A 14 1.19 -4.70 8.91
C ALA A 14 -0.01 -5.67 8.95
N GLU A 15 -0.14 -6.48 10.01
CA GLU A 15 -1.29 -7.38 10.21
C GLU A 15 -2.63 -6.62 10.31
N VAL A 16 -2.62 -5.41 10.86
CA VAL A 16 -3.82 -4.56 10.96
C VAL A 16 -4.16 -4.02 9.58
N VAL A 17 -3.16 -3.54 8.84
CA VAL A 17 -3.34 -3.10 7.45
C VAL A 17 -3.92 -4.23 6.59
N ALA A 18 -3.36 -5.44 6.69
CA ALA A 18 -3.86 -6.61 5.98
C ALA A 18 -5.29 -6.96 6.39
N ALA A 19 -5.58 -7.05 7.70
CA ALA A 19 -6.93 -7.34 8.18
C ALA A 19 -7.96 -6.33 7.66
N LEU A 20 -7.60 -5.04 7.66
CA LEU A 20 -8.46 -3.99 7.13
C LEU A 20 -8.74 -4.20 5.62
N LEU A 21 -7.69 -4.39 4.82
CA LEU A 21 -7.81 -4.60 3.37
C LEU A 21 -8.58 -5.88 3.00
N LEU A 22 -8.51 -6.90 3.86
CA LEU A 22 -9.15 -8.21 3.65
C LEU A 22 -10.54 -8.31 4.30
N GLY A 23 -11.13 -7.19 4.71
CA GLY A 23 -12.54 -7.14 5.10
C GLY A 23 -12.83 -7.37 6.57
N ALA A 24 -11.89 -7.09 7.48
CA ALA A 24 -12.16 -7.09 8.93
C ALA A 24 -13.13 -5.96 9.40
N HIS A 25 -13.79 -5.27 8.48
CA HIS A 25 -14.74 -4.20 8.76
C HIS A 25 -16.17 -4.73 8.67
N THR A 26 -16.98 -4.44 9.68
CA THR A 26 -18.40 -4.81 9.70
C THR A 26 -19.21 -3.94 8.74
N ALA A 27 -19.82 -4.59 7.74
CA ALA A 27 -20.91 -4.12 6.88
C ALA A 27 -20.75 -2.71 6.29
N ASN A 28 -20.24 -2.64 5.06
CA ASN A 28 -20.37 -1.44 4.23
C ASN A 28 -21.85 -1.14 3.99
N ALA A 29 -22.30 0.07 4.33
CA ALA A 29 -23.63 0.55 4.00
C ALA A 29 -23.73 0.86 2.50
N PRO A 30 -24.94 0.82 1.90
CA PRO A 30 -25.13 1.27 0.52
C PRO A 30 -24.63 2.71 0.34
N GLY A 31 -23.65 2.90 -0.56
CA GLY A 31 -23.03 4.21 -0.83
C GLY A 31 -21.65 4.41 -0.21
N ASP A 32 -21.18 3.47 0.62
CA ASP A 32 -19.82 3.49 1.13
C ASP A 32 -18.79 3.36 -0.01
N ARG A 33 -17.74 4.17 0.10
CA ARG A 33 -16.59 4.16 -0.80
C ARG A 33 -15.37 3.75 0.01
N PRO A 34 -15.23 2.45 0.36
CA PRO A 34 -14.14 1.98 1.19
C PRO A 34 -12.81 2.27 0.48
N ALA A 35 -11.89 2.89 1.19
CA ALA A 35 -10.53 3.16 0.74
C ALA A 35 -9.61 3.11 1.96
N LEU A 36 -8.45 2.47 1.83
CA LEU A 36 -7.41 2.59 2.85
C LEU A 36 -6.58 3.83 2.56
N ARG A 37 -6.55 4.77 3.51
CA ARG A 37 -5.75 5.99 3.44
C ARG A 37 -4.88 6.11 4.68
N LEU A 38 -3.56 6.09 4.53
CA LEU A 38 -2.62 6.32 5.62
C LEU A 38 -1.66 7.46 5.24
N THR A 39 -1.34 8.29 6.22
CA THR A 39 -0.41 9.41 6.05
C THR A 39 0.58 9.45 7.22
N GLY A 40 1.88 9.54 6.95
CA GLY A 40 2.91 9.68 7.99
C GLY A 40 3.04 8.46 8.92
N ALA A 41 2.61 7.28 8.45
CA ALA A 41 2.63 6.06 9.25
C ALA A 41 3.89 5.23 9.04
N ARG A 42 4.43 4.66 10.12
CA ARG A 42 5.45 3.61 10.07
C ARG A 42 4.77 2.25 10.16
N ILE A 43 4.85 1.47 9.08
CA ILE A 43 4.29 0.13 8.96
C ILE A 43 5.33 -0.88 9.45
N THR A 44 5.05 -1.52 10.59
CA THR A 44 5.92 -2.50 11.23
C THR A 44 5.48 -3.92 10.92
N GLY A 45 6.46 -4.80 10.69
CA GLY A 45 6.22 -6.17 10.24
C GLY A 45 5.97 -6.26 8.74
N ARG A 46 5.83 -7.49 8.24
CA ARG A 46 5.61 -7.75 6.81
C ARG A 46 4.14 -7.58 6.43
N LEU A 47 3.89 -6.68 5.48
CA LEU A 47 2.59 -6.59 4.81
C LEU A 47 2.55 -7.62 3.68
N ASP A 48 1.96 -8.77 3.95
CA ASP A 48 1.73 -9.82 2.96
C ASP A 48 0.25 -9.83 2.55
N LEU A 49 0.02 -9.53 1.28
CA LEU A 49 -1.27 -9.51 0.61
C LEU A 49 -1.26 -10.48 -0.59
N GLY A 50 -0.31 -11.42 -0.63
CA GLY A 50 -0.20 -12.36 -1.73
C GLY A 50 -1.45 -13.23 -1.88
N PHE A 51 -1.86 -13.50 -3.13
CA PHE A 51 -3.02 -14.31 -3.47
C PHE A 51 -4.35 -13.81 -2.90
N THR A 52 -4.49 -12.51 -2.68
CA THR A 52 -5.71 -11.88 -2.14
C THR A 52 -6.41 -10.98 -3.14
N ASP A 53 -7.71 -10.74 -2.93
CA ASP A 53 -8.52 -9.78 -3.66
C ASP A 53 -8.79 -8.55 -2.78
N ILE A 54 -8.15 -7.42 -3.13
CA ILE A 54 -8.26 -6.15 -2.43
C ILE A 54 -9.23 -5.25 -3.20
N THR A 55 -10.46 -5.13 -2.69
CA THR A 55 -11.53 -4.42 -3.40
C THR A 55 -11.46 -2.89 -3.24
N ALA A 56 -10.84 -2.42 -2.16
CA ALA A 56 -10.71 -1.00 -1.85
C ALA A 56 -9.41 -0.42 -2.44
N PRO A 57 -9.41 0.79 -3.02
CA PRO A 57 -8.17 1.47 -3.39
C PRO A 57 -7.30 1.75 -2.15
N VAL A 58 -5.99 1.65 -2.33
CA VAL A 58 -4.99 1.85 -1.29
C VAL A 58 -4.14 3.08 -1.61
N HIS A 59 -4.18 4.07 -0.72
CA HIS A 59 -3.39 5.29 -0.84
C HIS A 59 -2.54 5.48 0.42
N LEU A 60 -1.22 5.45 0.26
CA LEU A 60 -0.26 5.69 1.35
C LEU A 60 0.59 6.90 0.99
N THR A 61 0.68 7.85 1.91
CA THR A 61 1.40 9.12 1.72
C THR A 61 2.41 9.31 2.84
N ASP A 62 3.68 9.56 2.50
CA ASP A 62 4.76 9.77 3.46
C ASP A 62 4.88 8.63 4.50
N CYS A 63 4.56 7.40 4.08
CA CYS A 63 4.63 6.21 4.92
C CYS A 63 5.99 5.53 4.84
N ARG A 64 6.40 4.85 5.91
CA ARG A 64 7.64 4.08 5.96
C ARG A 64 7.36 2.62 6.28
N PHE A 65 7.88 1.71 5.47
CA PHE A 65 7.81 0.27 5.72
C PHE A 65 9.12 -0.22 6.36
N ASP A 66 9.00 -1.05 7.39
CA ASP A 66 10.16 -1.72 7.98
C ASP A 66 10.58 -2.98 7.19
N GLU A 67 9.64 -3.61 6.48
CA GLU A 67 9.87 -4.79 5.65
C GLU A 67 9.27 -4.62 4.25
N THR A 68 9.77 -5.38 3.27
CA THR A 68 9.27 -5.40 1.90
C THR A 68 7.80 -5.84 1.85
N PRO A 69 6.84 -4.98 1.42
CA PRO A 69 5.48 -5.40 1.12
C PRO A 69 5.42 -6.43 -0.01
N LEU A 70 4.56 -7.44 0.16
CA LEU A 70 4.33 -8.53 -0.79
C LEU A 70 2.88 -8.50 -1.30
N LEU A 71 2.71 -8.43 -2.61
CA LEU A 71 1.43 -8.43 -3.33
C LEU A 71 1.45 -9.48 -4.47
N ARG A 72 2.25 -10.53 -4.33
CA ARG A 72 2.37 -11.61 -5.33
C ARG A 72 0.99 -12.17 -5.68
N ALA A 73 0.65 -12.17 -6.96
CA ALA A 73 -0.64 -12.68 -7.44
C ALA A 73 -1.87 -12.03 -6.79
N ALA A 74 -1.72 -10.85 -6.15
CA ALA A 74 -2.83 -10.12 -5.59
C ALA A 74 -3.62 -9.42 -6.70
N ARG A 75 -4.93 -9.29 -6.54
CA ARG A 75 -5.76 -8.40 -7.34
C ARG A 75 -6.08 -7.17 -6.51
N THR A 76 -5.83 -5.99 -7.06
CA THR A 76 -6.20 -4.72 -6.41
C THR A 76 -6.81 -3.77 -7.41
N ARG A 77 -7.74 -2.95 -6.94
CA ARG A 77 -8.28 -1.86 -7.75
C ARG A 77 -7.22 -0.81 -8.06
N GLU A 78 -6.53 -0.30 -7.04
CA GLU A 78 -5.57 0.80 -7.17
C GLU A 78 -4.55 0.73 -6.03
N LEU A 79 -3.27 0.95 -6.35
CA LEU A 79 -2.21 1.08 -5.36
C LEU A 79 -1.42 2.37 -5.63
N SER A 80 -1.52 3.31 -4.69
CA SER A 80 -0.85 4.60 -4.76
C SER A 80 0.05 4.79 -3.54
N LEU A 81 1.36 4.84 -3.78
CA LEU A 81 2.38 5.16 -2.80
C LEU A 81 3.01 6.50 -3.21
N THR A 82 2.90 7.51 -2.36
CA THR A 82 3.49 8.84 -2.61
C THR A 82 4.42 9.20 -1.46
N GLY A 83 5.66 9.60 -1.76
CA GLY A 83 6.62 10.00 -0.72
C GLY A 83 7.03 8.87 0.25
N CYS A 84 6.72 7.61 -0.09
CA CYS A 84 6.92 6.49 0.83
C CYS A 84 8.35 5.95 0.80
N ALA A 85 8.82 5.41 1.93
CA ALA A 85 10.10 4.71 2.03
C ALA A 85 9.85 3.21 2.28
N LEU A 86 10.38 2.35 1.41
CA LEU A 86 10.16 0.90 1.48
C LEU A 86 11.44 0.10 1.16
N PRO A 87 11.69 -1.05 1.83
CA PRO A 87 12.83 -1.91 1.53
C PRO A 87 12.76 -2.62 0.17
N GLY A 88 11.66 -2.47 -0.55
CA GLY A 88 11.36 -3.06 -1.85
C GLY A 88 9.85 -3.18 -2.02
N LEU A 89 9.39 -3.64 -3.18
CA LEU A 89 7.99 -3.96 -3.44
C LEU A 89 7.94 -5.20 -4.33
N VAL A 90 7.27 -6.26 -3.89
CA VAL A 90 7.11 -7.48 -4.69
C VAL A 90 5.66 -7.63 -5.10
N ALA A 91 5.36 -7.42 -6.38
CA ALA A 91 4.03 -7.56 -6.95
C ALA A 91 4.08 -8.41 -8.24
N ASP A 92 4.92 -9.46 -8.24
CA ASP A 92 4.96 -10.38 -9.37
C ASP A 92 3.60 -11.04 -9.57
N THR A 93 3.16 -11.14 -10.82
CA THR A 93 1.83 -11.64 -11.24
C THR A 93 0.62 -10.90 -10.66
N ALA A 94 0.81 -9.75 -10.01
CA ALA A 94 -0.30 -8.95 -9.51
C ALA A 94 -1.17 -8.42 -10.64
N GLN A 95 -2.45 -8.22 -10.37
CA GLN A 95 -3.41 -7.57 -11.28
C GLN A 95 -3.88 -6.27 -10.65
N ILE A 96 -3.64 -5.16 -11.35
CA ILE A 96 -3.96 -3.80 -10.88
C ILE A 96 -4.89 -3.17 -11.91
N ASP A 97 -6.15 -2.97 -11.51
CA ASP A 97 -7.20 -2.62 -12.48
C ASP A 97 -7.20 -1.14 -12.90
N ALA A 98 -6.99 -0.21 -11.96
CA ALA A 98 -7.09 1.22 -12.21
C ALA A 98 -5.72 1.90 -12.30
N GLY A 99 -4.76 1.54 -11.45
CA GLY A 99 -3.42 2.10 -11.56
C GLY A 99 -2.46 1.76 -10.43
N LEU A 100 -1.17 1.85 -10.76
CA LEU A 100 -0.04 1.75 -9.84
C LEU A 100 0.75 3.05 -9.89
N THR A 101 0.85 3.72 -8.74
CA THR A 101 1.60 4.97 -8.59
C THR A 101 2.66 4.81 -7.50
N LEU A 102 3.92 5.10 -7.82
CA LEU A 102 5.09 5.08 -6.90
C LEU A 102 5.85 6.41 -6.87
N THR A 103 5.16 7.54 -6.99
CA THR A 103 5.79 8.86 -7.11
C THR A 103 6.54 9.29 -5.84
N HIS A 104 7.73 9.86 -6.00
CA HIS A 104 8.58 10.33 -4.89
C HIS A 104 8.93 9.24 -3.86
N CYS A 105 8.81 7.96 -4.21
CA CYS A 105 9.13 6.86 -3.31
C CYS A 105 10.64 6.59 -3.26
N ARG A 106 11.14 6.22 -2.08
CA ARG A 106 12.50 5.73 -1.87
C ARG A 106 12.47 4.22 -1.65
N LEU A 107 12.93 3.47 -2.65
CA LEU A 107 13.13 2.03 -2.53
C LEU A 107 14.60 1.73 -2.26
N THR A 108 14.90 1.03 -1.16
CA THR A 108 16.27 0.57 -0.88
C THR A 108 16.55 -0.84 -1.40
N GLY A 109 15.54 -1.49 -1.96
CA GLY A 109 15.63 -2.79 -2.62
C GLY A 109 14.75 -2.84 -3.88
N PRO A 110 14.49 -4.03 -4.43
CA PRO A 110 13.92 -4.16 -5.76
C PRO A 110 12.43 -3.79 -5.81
N LEU A 111 12.03 -3.22 -6.95
CA LEU A 111 10.66 -3.19 -7.43
C LEU A 111 10.47 -4.39 -8.37
N VAL A 112 9.75 -5.42 -7.93
CA VAL A 112 9.50 -6.64 -8.71
C VAL A 112 8.08 -6.60 -9.24
N LEU A 113 7.94 -6.47 -10.56
CA LEU A 113 6.66 -6.44 -11.29
C LEU A 113 6.58 -7.54 -12.34
N ASP A 114 7.32 -8.65 -12.16
CA ASP A 114 7.40 -9.72 -13.14
C ASP A 114 6.01 -10.29 -13.46
N ARG A 115 5.61 -10.14 -14.73
CA ARG A 115 4.27 -10.54 -15.22
C ARG A 115 3.09 -9.87 -14.50
N ALA A 116 3.31 -8.74 -13.83
CA ALA A 116 2.21 -7.93 -13.32
C ALA A 116 1.38 -7.39 -14.49
N GLN A 117 0.07 -7.34 -14.32
CA GLN A 117 -0.87 -6.75 -15.26
C GLN A 117 -1.39 -5.46 -14.66
N ILE A 118 -1.11 -4.34 -15.31
CA ILE A 118 -1.58 -3.02 -14.90
C ILE A 118 -2.46 -2.53 -16.05
N ASN A 119 -3.77 -2.51 -15.81
CA ASN A 119 -4.76 -2.23 -16.85
C ASN A 119 -4.99 -0.73 -17.05
N GLY A 120 -4.68 0.07 -16.03
CA GLY A 120 -4.72 1.53 -16.10
C GLY A 120 -3.34 2.15 -16.01
N ASP A 121 -3.22 3.26 -15.28
CA ASP A 121 -2.02 4.08 -15.29
C ASP A 121 -0.87 3.43 -14.50
N LEU A 122 0.35 3.60 -15.02
CA LEU A 122 1.59 3.27 -14.34
C LEU A 122 2.43 4.54 -14.23
N ASP A 123 2.65 5.00 -13.00
CA ASP A 123 3.49 6.16 -12.67
C ASP A 123 4.55 5.74 -11.62
N LEU A 124 5.82 6.00 -11.91
CA LEU A 124 6.98 5.50 -11.16
C LEU A 124 7.94 6.62 -10.77
#